data_AF-F7RJE1-F1
#
_entry.id   AF-F7RJE1-F1
#
_cell.length_a   1.000
_cell.length_b   1.000
_cell.length_c   1.000
_cell.angle_alpha   90.00
_cell.angle_beta   90.00
_cell.angle_gamma   90.00
#
_symmetry.space_group_name_H-M   'P 1'
#
loop_
_entity.id
_entity.type
_entity.pdbx_description
1 polymer ?
#
loop_
_entity_poly.entity_id
_entity_poly.type
_entity_poly.pdbx_seq_one_letter_code
_entity_poly.pdbx_strand_id
1 'polypeptide(L)'
;MGVVGAGGGILMTADKSLWLNYWYLTMATGSLLMFWEIVRDWRWLIQLKGVLTLVKLGLLCLFIPLANYKPELLVLVLLLSVLVSHGPSALRHYSIVHRRPINTRKEIKG
;
A
#
# COMPACT_ATOMS: atom_id res chain seq x y z
N MET A 1 -1.91 13.07 -7.05
CA MET A 1 -0.78 14.03 -7.12
C MET A 1 0.39 13.65 -6.23
N GLY A 2 0.20 13.34 -4.93
CA GLY A 2 1.33 13.06 -4.01
C GLY A 2 2.30 11.94 -4.43
N VAL A 3 1.79 10.74 -4.76
CA VAL A 3 2.63 9.60 -5.19
C VAL A 3 3.41 9.87 -6.48
N VAL A 4 2.79 10.56 -7.45
CA VAL A 4 3.39 10.89 -8.74
C VAL A 4 4.47 11.98 -8.58
N GLY A 5 4.20 13.00 -7.76
CA GLY A 5 5.18 14.05 -7.47
C GLY A 5 6.40 13.53 -6.71
N ALA A 6 6.19 12.66 -5.72
CA ALA A 6 7.30 12.04 -4.99
C ALA A 6 8.06 11.01 -5.84
N GLY A 7 7.36 10.21 -6.65
CA GLY A 7 7.99 9.25 -7.57
C GLY A 7 8.84 9.93 -8.65
N GLY A 8 8.34 11.03 -9.23
CA GLY A 8 9.11 11.84 -10.18
C GLY A 8 10.39 12.41 -9.57
N GLY A 9 10.30 12.93 -8.34
CA GLY A 9 11.48 13.44 -7.63
C GLY A 9 12.54 12.37 -7.34
N ILE A 10 12.10 11.14 -7.04
CA ILE A 10 13.00 10.01 -6.76
C ILE A 10 13.64 9.45 -8.03
N LEU A 11 12.88 9.34 -9.13
CA LEU A 11 13.38 8.80 -10.42
C LEU A 11 14.29 9.79 -11.16
N MET A 12 14.00 11.10 -11.07
CA MET A 12 14.80 12.14 -11.72
C MET A 12 15.96 12.64 -10.83
N THR A 13 16.18 12.04 -9.66
CA THR A 13 17.16 12.48 -8.66
C THR A 13 17.02 13.97 -8.31
N ALA A 14 15.79 14.48 -8.34
CA ALA A 14 15.51 15.88 -8.10
C ALA A 14 15.71 16.23 -6.62
N ASP A 15 15.98 17.52 -6.36
CA ASP A 15 16.24 18.01 -5.02
C ASP A 15 15.11 17.62 -4.05
N LYS A 16 15.49 17.13 -2.86
CA LYS A 16 14.55 16.60 -1.86
C LYS A 16 13.52 17.65 -1.43
N SER A 17 13.88 18.92 -1.44
CA SER A 17 12.98 20.02 -1.05
C SER A 17 11.72 20.10 -1.90
N LEU A 18 11.81 19.73 -3.19
CA LEU A 18 10.69 19.81 -4.13
C LEU A 18 9.64 18.73 -3.93
N TRP A 19 10.02 17.58 -3.35
CA TRP A 19 9.16 16.40 -3.27
C TRP A 19 8.91 15.86 -1.87
N LEU A 20 9.67 16.30 -0.86
CA LEU A 20 9.49 15.90 0.54
C LEU A 20 8.07 16.18 1.06
N ASN A 21 7.50 17.35 0.74
CA ASN A 21 6.15 17.70 1.17
C ASN A 21 5.10 16.75 0.58
N TYR A 22 5.24 16.39 -0.70
CA TYR A 22 4.36 15.41 -1.35
C TYR A 22 4.53 14.01 -0.75
N TRP A 23 5.75 13.64 -0.36
CA TRP A 23 6.02 12.38 0.34
C TRP A 23 5.33 12.35 1.72
N TYR A 24 5.49 13.39 2.53
CA TYR A 24 4.85 13.47 3.85
C TYR A 24 3.32 13.43 3.75
N LEU A 25 2.73 14.20 2.83
CA LEU A 25 1.28 14.18 2.62
C LEU A 25 0.79 12.79 2.18
N THR A 26 1.53 12.13 1.29
CA THR A 26 1.19 10.78 0.80
C THR A 26 1.28 9.74 1.92
N MET A 27 2.35 9.78 2.71
CA MET A 27 2.53 8.86 3.84
C MET A 27 1.50 9.09 4.93
N ALA A 28 1.22 10.35 5.27
CA ALA A 28 0.24 10.71 6.30
C ALA A 28 -1.19 10.29 5.90
N THR A 29 -1.64 10.66 4.71
CA THR A 29 -2.99 10.30 4.23
C THR A 29 -3.15 8.80 4.01
N GLY A 30 -2.13 8.13 3.43
CA GLY A 30 -2.15 6.68 3.24
C GLY A 30 -2.19 5.91 4.56
N SER A 31 -1.40 6.33 5.55
CA SER A 31 -1.40 5.71 6.88
C SER A 31 -2.69 5.96 7.64
N LEU A 32 -3.29 7.16 7.52
CA LEU A 32 -4.55 7.48 8.17
C LEU A 32 -5.71 6.63 7.61
N LEU A 33 -5.81 6.48 6.29
CA LEU A 33 -6.81 5.62 5.65
C LEU A 33 -6.62 4.15 6.02
N MET A 34 -5.38 3.70 6.09
CA MET A 34 -5.06 2.34 6.52
C MET A 34 -5.45 2.11 7.98
N PHE A 35 -5.11 3.04 8.88
CA PHE A 35 -5.48 2.97 10.29
C PHE A 35 -7.00 2.95 10.47
N TRP A 36 -7.71 3.80 9.71
CA TRP A 36 -9.17 3.82 9.69
C TRP A 36 -9.77 2.46 9.27
N GLU A 37 -9.21 1.81 8.25
CA GLU A 37 -9.65 0.47 7.83
C GLU A 37 -9.39 -0.59 8.91
N ILE A 38 -8.25 -0.52 9.61
CA ILE A 38 -7.94 -1.44 10.72
C ILE A 38 -8.94 -1.29 11.88
N VAL A 39 -9.26 -0.05 12.25
CA VAL A 39 -10.22 0.24 13.33
C VAL A 39 -11.63 -0.21 12.93
N ARG A 40 -12.02 -0.04 11.66
CA ARG A 40 -13.34 -0.45 11.16
C ARG A 40 -13.50 -1.97 11.08
N ASP A 41 -12.47 -2.68 10.63
CA ASP A 41 -12.52 -4.13 10.48
C ASP A 41 -11.16 -4.77 10.80
N TRP A 42 -11.03 -5.37 11.99
CA TRP A 42 -9.78 -6.01 12.42
C TRP A 42 -9.38 -7.21 11.53
N ARG A 43 -10.34 -7.82 10.81
CA ARG A 43 -10.05 -8.93 9.89
C ARG A 43 -9.31 -8.43 8.64
N TRP A 44 -9.34 -7.13 8.37
CA TRP A 44 -8.57 -6.49 7.29
C TRP A 44 -7.08 -6.85 7.38
N LEU A 45 -6.50 -6.91 8.59
CA LEU A 45 -5.10 -7.31 8.81
C LEU A 45 -4.77 -8.73 8.32
N ILE A 46 -5.78 -9.61 8.25
CA ILE A 46 -5.65 -11.02 7.90
C ILE A 46 -6.05 -11.27 6.44
N GLN A 47 -6.82 -10.34 5.85
CA GLN A 47 -7.18 -10.38 4.43
C GLN A 47 -5.97 -10.05 3.57
N LEU A 48 -5.85 -10.73 2.43
CA LEU A 48 -4.76 -10.52 1.48
C LEU A 48 -4.64 -9.04 1.06
N LYS A 49 -5.77 -8.31 0.92
CA LYS A 49 -5.72 -6.87 0.62
C LYS A 49 -4.98 -6.05 1.69
N GLY A 50 -5.17 -6.37 2.96
CA GLY A 50 -4.54 -5.65 4.06
C GLY A 50 -3.09 -6.05 4.23
N VAL A 51 -2.78 -7.34 4.09
CA VAL A 51 -1.39 -7.83 4.09
C VAL A 51 -0.59 -7.25 2.93
N LEU A 52 -1.14 -7.18 1.72
CA LEU A 52 -0.48 -6.54 0.57
C LEU A 52 -0.22 -5.05 0.82
N THR A 53 -1.15 -4.36 1.49
CA THR A 53 -0.97 -2.95 1.88
C THR A 53 0.12 -2.78 2.93
N LEU A 54 0.18 -3.68 3.92
CA LEU A 54 1.24 -3.73 4.93
C LEU A 54 2.61 -4.02 4.31
N VAL A 55 2.70 -4.98 3.39
CA VAL A 55 3.94 -5.30 2.65
C VAL A 55 4.41 -4.09 1.86
N LYS A 56 3.48 -3.39 1.18
CA LYS A 56 3.77 -2.15 0.45
C LYS A 56 4.33 -1.06 1.38
N LEU A 57 3.78 -0.90 2.58
CA LEU A 57 4.31 0.05 3.57
C LEU A 57 5.68 -0.37 4.11
N GLY A 58 5.91 -1.67 4.33
CA GLY A 58 7.22 -2.20 4.69
C GLY A 58 8.29 -1.89 3.64
N LEU A 59 7.94 -2.05 2.36
CA LEU A 59 8.79 -1.64 1.23
C LEU A 59 9.09 -0.15 1.21
N LEU A 60 8.12 0.70 1.53
CA LEU A 60 8.37 2.14 1.66
C LEU A 60 9.25 2.47 2.87
N CYS A 61 9.15 1.72 3.97
CA CYS A 61 10.02 1.88 5.14
C CYS A 61 11.48 1.49 4.83
N LEU A 62 11.68 0.50 3.96
CA LEU A 62 13.00 0.08 3.46
C LEU A 62 13.75 1.17 2.68
N PHE A 63 13.09 2.28 2.29
CA PHE A 63 13.77 3.44 1.69
C PHE A 63 14.77 4.12 2.65
N ILE A 64 14.64 3.90 3.96
CA ILE A 64 15.56 4.43 4.98
C ILE A 64 16.88 3.65 4.97
N PRO A 65 16.91 2.31 5.21
CA PRO A 65 18.16 1.54 5.20
C PRO A 65 18.73 1.31 3.80
N LEU A 66 17.89 1.14 2.77
CA LEU A 66 18.32 0.92 1.37
C LEU A 66 18.22 2.20 0.54
N ALA A 67 18.68 3.31 1.09
CA ALA A 67 18.60 4.62 0.43
C ALA A 67 19.32 4.69 -0.93
N ASN A 68 20.25 3.77 -1.21
CA ASN A 68 20.94 3.63 -2.50
C ASN A 68 20.05 3.01 -3.59
N TYR A 69 19.09 2.16 -3.23
CA TYR A 69 18.23 1.40 -4.16
C TYR A 69 16.80 1.99 -4.24
N LYS A 70 16.64 3.28 -3.93
CA LYS A 70 15.34 3.99 -3.97
C LYS A 70 14.58 3.81 -5.29
N PRO A 71 15.19 3.94 -6.49
CA PRO A 71 14.45 3.78 -7.74
C PRO A 71 13.96 2.35 -7.92
N GLU A 72 14.77 1.33 -7.60
CA GLU A 72 14.39 -0.08 -7.72
C GLU A 72 13.26 -0.44 -6.74
N LEU A 73 13.35 0.03 -5.49
CA LEU A 73 12.29 -0.11 -4.50
C LEU A 73 10.99 0.56 -4.96
N LEU A 74 11.08 1.74 -5.58
CA LEU A 74 9.91 2.44 -6.11
C LEU A 74 9.24 1.67 -7.25
N VAL A 75 10.04 1.13 -8.19
CA VAL A 75 9.55 0.27 -9.27
C VAL A 75 8.87 -0.98 -8.68
N LEU A 76 9.48 -1.62 -7.69
CA LEU A 76 8.92 -2.81 -7.04
C LEU A 76 7.59 -2.48 -6.35
N VAL A 77 7.49 -1.34 -5.64
CA VAL A 77 6.26 -0.84 -5.03
C VAL A 77 5.17 -0.59 -6.08
N LEU A 78 5.53 -0.03 -7.24
CA LEU A 78 4.61 0.19 -8.36
C LEU A 78 4.10 -1.12 -8.96
N LEU A 79 4.99 -2.07 -9.23
CA LEU A 79 4.62 -3.41 -9.73
C LEU A 79 3.68 -4.14 -8.76
N LEU A 80 4.00 -4.10 -7.46
CA LEU A 80 3.12 -4.62 -6.42
C LEU A 80 1.76 -3.93 -6.45
N SER A 81 1.73 -2.61 -6.63
CA SER A 81 0.48 -1.85 -6.70
C SER A 81 -0.39 -2.25 -7.91
N VAL A 82 0.22 -2.48 -9.09
CA VAL A 82 -0.49 -2.97 -10.28
C VAL A 82 -1.04 -4.37 -10.04
N LEU A 83 -0.24 -5.26 -9.44
CA LEU A 83 -0.65 -6.61 -9.09
C LEU A 83 -1.84 -6.62 -8.11
N VAL A 84 -1.85 -5.74 -7.11
CA VAL A 84 -2.97 -5.60 -6.15
C VAL A 84 -4.24 -5.05 -6.83
N SER A 85 -4.07 -4.12 -7.77
CA SER A 85 -5.20 -3.50 -8.49
C SER A 85 -5.85 -4.44 -9.49
N HIS A 86 -5.05 -5.24 -10.22
CA HIS A 86 -5.52 -6.23 -11.19
C HIS A 86 -5.72 -7.63 -10.60
N GLY A 87 -5.38 -7.82 -9.32
CA GLY A 87 -5.54 -9.08 -8.62
C GLY A 87 -7.02 -9.56 -8.64
N PRO A 88 -7.28 -10.85 -8.95
CA PRO A 88 -8.63 -11.42 -8.99
C PRO A 88 -9.45 -11.04 -7.76
N SER A 89 -10.69 -10.57 -7.95
CA SER A 89 -11.56 -10.09 -6.85
C SER A 89 -11.75 -11.14 -5.75
N ALA A 90 -11.71 -12.44 -6.09
CA ALA A 90 -11.76 -13.56 -5.16
C ALA A 90 -10.60 -13.58 -4.13
N LEU A 91 -9.43 -13.03 -4.47
CA LEU A 91 -8.26 -12.99 -3.61
C LEU A 91 -8.32 -11.85 -2.57
N ARG A 92 -9.13 -10.79 -2.79
CA ARG A 92 -9.22 -9.65 -1.85
C ARG A 92 -9.87 -10.02 -0.51
N HIS A 93 -10.79 -10.97 -0.51
CA HIS A 93 -11.44 -11.51 0.69
C HIS A 93 -10.80 -12.82 1.18
N TYR A 94 -9.69 -13.22 0.58
CA TYR A 94 -9.00 -14.44 0.97
C TYR A 94 -8.24 -14.21 2.27
N SER A 95 -8.52 -15.05 3.28
CA SER A 95 -7.74 -15.06 4.52
C SER A 95 -6.43 -15.80 4.27
N ILE A 96 -5.30 -15.11 4.39
CA ILE A 96 -3.98 -15.78 4.26
C ILE A 96 -3.78 -16.80 5.39
N VAL A 97 -4.25 -16.49 6.60
CA VAL A 97 -4.05 -17.33 7.78
C VAL A 97 -4.93 -18.58 7.74
N HIS A 98 -6.21 -18.46 7.35
CA HIS A 98 -7.12 -19.60 7.31
C HIS A 98 -7.16 -20.34 5.97
N ARG A 99 -6.47 -19.82 4.93
CA ARG A 99 -6.50 -20.34 3.55
C ARG A 99 -7.90 -20.62 3.01
N ARG A 100 -8.90 -19.85 3.47
CA ARG A 100 -10.28 -19.93 3.03
C ARG A 100 -10.76 -18.53 2.61
N PRO A 101 -11.57 -18.42 1.54
CA PRO A 101 -12.25 -17.18 1.22
C PRO A 101 -13.19 -16.83 2.38
N ILE A 102 -12.99 -15.65 2.99
CA ILE A 102 -13.92 -15.13 3.99
C ILE A 102 -15.13 -14.65 3.20
N ASN A 103 -16.12 -15.51 3.06
CA ASN A 103 -17.42 -15.11 2.51
C ASN A 103 -18.16 -14.37 3.63
N THR A 104 -18.13 -13.03 3.61
CA THR A 104 -18.99 -12.22 4.48
C THR A 104 -20.43 -12.45 4.03
N ARG A 105 -21.07 -13.48 4.60
CA ARG A 105 -22.50 -13.70 4.47
C ARG A 105 -23.23 -12.65 5.32
N LYS A 106 -23.37 -11.43 4.79
CA LYS A 106 -24.40 -10.43 5.15
C LYS A 106 -24.19 -9.15 4.31
N GLU A 107 -24.37 -9.27 3.00
CA GLU A 107 -24.93 -8.14 2.23
C GLU A 107 -26.44 -8.25 2.43
N ILE A 108 -26.96 -7.59 3.47
CA ILE A 108 -28.39 -7.30 3.54
C ILE A 108 -28.56 -6.12 2.60
N LYS A 109 -28.99 -6.41 1.36
CA LYS A 109 -29.52 -5.38 0.47
C LYS A 109 -30.74 -4.78 1.16
N GLY A 110 -30.59 -3.55 1.64
CA GLY A 110 -31.67 -2.65 2.02
C GLY A 110 -31.72 -1.53 1.00
#